data_AF-A0A8X7MWJ4-F1
#
_entry.id   AF-A0A8X7MWJ4-F1
#
_cell.length_a   1.000
_cell.length_b   1.000
_cell.length_c   1.000
_cell.angle_alpha   90.00
_cell.angle_beta   90.00
_cell.angle_gamma   90.00
#
_symmetry.space_group_name_H-M   'P 1'
#
loop_
_entity.id
_entity.type
_entity.pdbx_description
1 polymer ?
#
loop_
_entity_poly.entity_id
_entity_poly.type
_entity_poly.pdbx_seq_one_letter_code
_entity_poly.pdbx_strand_id
1 'polypeptide(L)'
;MFSRLPATALRRRAAPALFPLSSGAGEGSALSISTSAFTSNPAPSGSRRSPAQQRVDHGHLPNAPNSPYVHRLDDAFFNEVRANVMPPPTTAQSAQEPGQERDPQLARPGTGIPTFRLIDGVGKLLEGVSEESLNITREEARKIYSNMLFLPAFDLILSNSQRQGRISFMMTSAGEEAGIIGSASALGPDDEVFTQYRESGVLIWRGCSLDEMMAQVFGTEDDVCGARQMPIHFGSRAHKFHPVSSPLATQIPQAAGAAYALKRTPGRQNDIVVCYFGEGAASEGDFHAGVNMANTLDCPILFIARNNGFAISTPTAEQFKGDGIASRGPGYGMDTLRVDGNDVFAVRAAVHAAKQRIISNSRPVLLELMSYRVGHHSTSDDSSAYRSKDRVEDWKRLDNPLHRMRNFCQDRGWWSDEEEEATKKAHRATILKAIQGAESRMRPSISSMFEDVYAGEMPASLQDQRAELARLIRMYGQHEPWAKELAKHRHQGEDLDSFAPKDN
;
A
#
# COMPACT_ATOMS: atom_id res chain seq x y z
N MET A 1 46.64 57.12 -41.36
CA MET A 1 46.09 58.30 -40.68
C MET A 1 45.51 57.87 -39.34
N PHE A 2 46.13 58.34 -38.26
CA PHE A 2 45.71 58.13 -36.86
C PHE A 2 44.55 59.06 -36.47
N SER A 3 43.66 58.60 -35.59
CA SER A 3 43.13 59.33 -34.39
C SER A 3 41.84 58.65 -33.91
N ARG A 4 41.44 58.58 -32.63
CA ARG A 4 42.00 58.83 -31.28
C ARG A 4 40.97 58.19 -30.32
N LEU A 5 41.43 57.57 -29.22
CA LEU A 5 40.63 57.20 -28.04
C LEU A 5 40.22 58.46 -27.23
N PRO A 6 39.28 58.38 -26.26
CA PRO A 6 39.70 58.09 -24.87
C PRO A 6 38.73 57.22 -24.03
N ALA A 7 39.25 56.81 -22.87
CA ALA A 7 38.73 55.86 -21.90
C ALA A 7 37.99 56.50 -20.70
N THR A 8 37.53 55.62 -19.78
CA THR A 8 37.05 55.79 -18.38
C THR A 8 35.51 55.91 -18.23
N ALA A 9 34.80 55.30 -17.26
CA ALA A 9 35.19 54.68 -15.98
C ALA A 9 34.06 53.80 -15.34
N LEU A 10 34.47 52.86 -14.46
CA LEU A 10 33.76 52.35 -13.23
C LEU A 10 32.44 51.53 -13.39
N ARG A 11 32.16 50.38 -12.74
CA ARG A 11 32.63 49.71 -11.50
C ARG A 11 32.51 48.17 -11.63
N ARG A 12 33.49 47.41 -11.13
CA ARG A 12 33.36 46.00 -10.73
C ARG A 12 33.68 45.87 -9.23
N ARG A 13 32.81 45.17 -8.49
CA ARG A 13 32.99 44.52 -7.17
C ARG A 13 32.13 43.25 -7.23
N ALA A 14 32.42 42.11 -6.65
CA ALA A 14 33.60 41.51 -6.03
C ALA A 14 33.21 40.03 -5.79
N ALA A 15 34.13 39.08 -6.01
CA ALA A 15 34.14 37.76 -5.33
C ALA A 15 35.49 37.09 -5.63
N PRO A 16 36.36 36.86 -4.63
CA PRO A 16 37.57 36.08 -4.81
C PRO A 16 37.41 34.63 -4.31
N ALA A 17 38.45 33.87 -4.65
CA ALA A 17 38.61 32.44 -4.70
C ALA A 17 38.67 31.68 -3.36
N LEU A 18 38.43 30.36 -3.51
CA LEU A 18 38.96 29.23 -2.75
C LEU A 18 40.40 29.41 -2.22
N PHE A 19 40.67 28.95 -1.00
CA PHE A 19 41.86 28.16 -0.63
C PHE A 19 41.57 27.29 0.62
N PRO A 20 42.32 26.18 0.82
CA PRO A 20 42.09 25.10 1.78
C PRO A 20 42.89 25.30 3.08
N LEU A 21 42.67 24.44 4.06
CA LEU A 21 43.52 24.32 5.25
C LEU A 21 44.00 22.87 5.42
N SER A 22 45.32 22.72 5.45
CA SER A 22 46.03 21.50 5.83
C SER A 22 46.83 21.70 7.12
N SER A 23 46.95 20.59 7.85
CA SER A 23 48.08 20.13 8.69
C SER A 23 48.53 20.91 9.93
N GLY A 24 48.51 20.18 11.05
CA GLY A 24 49.46 20.27 12.16
C GLY A 24 49.68 18.86 12.73
N ALA A 25 50.92 18.38 12.67
CA ALA A 25 51.39 17.05 13.03
C ALA A 25 51.61 16.87 14.54
N GLY A 26 51.63 15.61 15.00
CA GLY A 26 52.13 15.17 16.31
C GLY A 26 52.36 13.66 16.30
N GLU A 27 53.61 13.27 16.58
CA GLU A 27 54.25 11.98 16.29
C GLU A 27 53.95 10.82 17.27
N GLY A 28 54.23 9.59 16.80
CA GLY A 28 54.73 8.47 17.62
C GLY A 28 53.65 7.54 18.22
N SER A 29 53.74 6.21 18.18
CA SER A 29 54.84 5.28 17.91
C SER A 29 54.28 3.91 17.51
N ALA A 30 55.05 3.17 16.71
CA ALA A 30 54.81 1.80 16.27
C ALA A 30 54.65 0.77 17.41
N LEU A 31 53.89 -0.30 17.14
CA LEU A 31 54.31 -1.66 17.46
C LEU A 31 53.53 -2.67 16.62
N SER A 32 54.32 -3.52 15.97
CA SER A 32 53.95 -4.57 15.03
C SER A 32 53.90 -5.96 15.70
N ILE A 33 53.32 -6.92 14.97
CA ILE A 33 53.49 -8.40 15.06
C ILE A 33 52.49 -9.11 15.98
N SER A 34 51.57 -9.91 15.41
CA SER A 34 51.82 -11.33 15.15
C SER A 34 50.59 -12.05 14.58
N THR A 35 50.79 -12.70 13.44
CA THR A 35 50.01 -13.83 12.95
C THR A 35 50.22 -15.06 13.83
N SER A 36 49.16 -15.81 14.11
CA SER A 36 49.26 -17.26 14.37
C SER A 36 47.98 -17.97 13.94
N ALA A 37 48.13 -18.81 12.92
CA ALA A 37 47.23 -19.91 12.61
C ALA A 37 47.35 -20.99 13.70
N PHE A 38 46.27 -21.73 13.99
CA PHE A 38 46.14 -23.18 13.72
C PHE A 38 45.01 -23.87 14.51
N THR A 39 44.47 -24.90 13.85
CA THR A 39 43.87 -26.15 14.34
C THR A 39 42.46 -26.22 14.92
N SER A 40 41.68 -27.03 14.20
CA SER A 40 40.52 -27.85 14.56
C SER A 40 40.70 -28.76 15.78
N ASN A 41 39.61 -29.04 16.51
CA ASN A 41 39.12 -30.41 16.81
C ASN A 41 37.74 -30.44 17.53
N PRO A 42 37.06 -31.61 17.60
CA PRO A 42 35.59 -31.72 17.49
C PRO A 42 34.81 -32.07 18.79
N ALA A 43 33.49 -31.82 18.72
CA ALA A 43 32.32 -32.45 19.39
C ALA A 43 32.30 -32.67 20.94
N PRO A 44 31.10 -32.65 21.55
CA PRO A 44 30.44 -33.95 21.72
C PRO A 44 28.92 -33.95 21.51
N SER A 45 28.47 -35.13 21.08
CA SER A 45 27.10 -35.62 21.05
C SER A 45 26.42 -35.65 22.43
N GLY A 46 25.12 -35.36 22.44
CA GLY A 46 24.17 -36.04 23.32
C GLY A 46 23.34 -35.15 24.25
N SER A 47 22.07 -34.92 23.92
CA SER A 47 20.97 -35.42 24.77
C SER A 47 19.64 -35.41 24.00
N ARG A 48 18.97 -36.55 24.02
CA ARG A 48 17.56 -36.70 23.61
C ARG A 48 16.69 -35.90 24.58
N ARG A 49 15.75 -35.11 24.07
CA ARG A 49 14.52 -34.75 24.80
C ARG A 49 13.32 -35.20 23.96
N SER A 50 12.50 -36.05 24.55
CA SER A 50 11.18 -36.48 24.07
C SER A 50 10.09 -35.48 24.55
N PRO A 51 8.87 -35.54 23.99
CA PRO A 51 8.08 -34.36 23.64
C PRO A 51 6.95 -34.06 24.62
N ALA A 52 6.53 -32.78 24.63
CA ALA A 52 5.21 -32.23 25.00
C ALA A 52 5.38 -30.87 25.70
N GLN A 53 5.88 -29.89 24.97
CA GLN A 53 5.49 -28.50 25.22
C GLN A 53 4.49 -28.18 24.13
N GLN A 54 3.23 -27.96 24.52
CA GLN A 54 2.24 -27.30 23.67
C GLN A 54 2.92 -26.05 23.10
N ARG A 55 3.21 -26.07 21.79
CA ARG A 55 3.67 -24.87 21.10
C ARG A 55 2.47 -23.94 21.09
N VAL A 56 2.46 -22.96 21.99
CA VAL A 56 1.61 -21.79 21.83
C VAL A 56 2.08 -21.14 20.53
N ASP A 57 1.21 -21.12 19.51
CA ASP A 57 1.50 -20.50 18.22
C ASP A 57 1.56 -18.98 18.41
N HIS A 58 2.73 -18.49 18.81
CA HIS A 58 3.04 -17.07 18.81
C HIS A 58 3.30 -16.66 17.36
N GLY A 59 2.23 -16.51 16.58
CA GLY A 59 2.31 -15.96 15.23
C GLY A 59 3.09 -14.64 15.23
N HIS A 60 3.91 -14.47 14.20
CA HIS A 60 5.02 -13.53 14.20
C HIS A 60 4.59 -12.11 13.81
N LEU A 61 3.49 -11.57 14.35
CA LEU A 61 3.03 -10.22 14.00
C LEU A 61 4.14 -9.17 14.17
N PRO A 62 4.25 -8.16 13.27
CA PRO A 62 5.25 -7.12 13.44
C PRO A 62 4.90 -6.34 14.72
N ASN A 63 5.86 -6.27 15.64
CA ASN A 63 5.82 -5.45 16.85
C ASN A 63 4.70 -5.79 17.86
N ALA A 64 4.01 -6.92 17.71
CA ALA A 64 3.02 -7.42 18.68
C ALA A 64 3.14 -8.94 18.91
N PRO A 65 4.31 -9.45 19.36
CA PRO A 65 4.53 -10.88 19.59
C PRO A 65 3.66 -11.50 20.69
N ASN A 66 2.93 -10.66 21.45
CA ASN A 66 2.15 -11.03 22.62
C ASN A 66 0.64 -10.76 22.49
N SER A 67 0.13 -10.44 21.28
CA SER A 67 -1.32 -10.29 21.07
C SER A 67 -2.00 -11.66 21.16
N PRO A 68 -2.97 -11.87 22.07
CA PRO A 68 -3.70 -13.13 22.10
C PRO A 68 -4.53 -13.29 20.82
N TYR A 69 -4.47 -14.47 20.20
CA TYR A 69 -5.31 -14.80 19.06
C TYR A 69 -6.71 -15.17 19.50
N VAL A 70 -7.70 -14.66 18.77
CA VAL A 70 -9.12 -14.95 18.96
C VAL A 70 -9.70 -15.44 17.64
N HIS A 71 -10.66 -16.35 17.72
CA HIS A 71 -11.21 -17.06 16.57
C HIS A 71 -12.75 -17.00 16.53
N ARG A 72 -13.37 -16.16 17.38
CA ARG A 72 -14.82 -15.92 17.40
C ARG A 72 -15.11 -14.44 17.13
N LEU A 73 -16.03 -14.19 16.20
CA LEU A 73 -16.59 -12.86 15.92
C LEU A 73 -18.01 -12.82 16.49
N ASP A 74 -18.13 -12.45 17.76
CA ASP A 74 -19.44 -12.19 18.40
C ASP A 74 -19.53 -10.75 18.92
N ASP A 75 -20.73 -10.33 19.33
CA ASP A 75 -20.93 -8.98 19.88
C ASP A 75 -20.12 -8.75 21.15
N ALA A 76 -19.85 -9.80 21.94
CA ALA A 76 -19.06 -9.69 23.16
C ALA A 76 -17.62 -9.25 22.83
N PHE A 77 -17.06 -9.72 21.73
CA PHE A 77 -15.73 -9.36 21.27
C PHE A 77 -15.61 -7.89 20.82
N PHE A 78 -16.56 -7.40 20.02
CA PHE A 78 -16.60 -5.96 19.67
C PHE A 78 -16.79 -5.07 20.92
N ASN A 79 -17.59 -5.55 21.88
CA ASN A 79 -17.81 -4.85 23.15
C ASN A 79 -16.57 -4.88 24.07
N GLU A 80 -15.79 -5.96 24.08
CA GLU A 80 -14.56 -6.10 24.86
C GLU A 80 -13.49 -5.10 24.39
N VAL A 81 -13.32 -4.94 23.07
CA VAL A 81 -12.43 -3.93 22.49
C VAL A 81 -12.85 -2.51 22.90
N ARG A 82 -14.16 -2.23 22.95
CA ARG A 82 -14.69 -0.94 23.39
C ARG A 82 -14.50 -0.70 24.90
N ALA A 83 -14.71 -1.73 25.72
CA ALA A 83 -14.62 -1.67 27.18
C ALA A 83 -13.17 -1.47 27.68
N ASN A 84 -12.19 -2.04 26.98
CA ASN A 84 -10.77 -1.91 27.34
C ASN A 84 -10.18 -0.51 27.07
N VAL A 85 -10.83 0.32 26.24
CA VAL A 85 -10.36 1.67 25.88
C VAL A 85 -11.19 2.77 26.56
N MET A 86 -12.47 2.53 26.84
CA MET A 86 -13.33 3.44 27.61
C MET A 86 -13.82 2.74 28.88
N PRO A 87 -13.09 2.83 30.02
CA PRO A 87 -13.66 2.37 31.27
C PRO A 87 -14.94 3.18 31.55
N PRO A 88 -15.99 2.55 32.12
CA PRO A 88 -17.15 3.31 32.58
C PRO A 88 -16.68 4.39 33.56
N PRO A 89 -17.37 5.55 33.64
CA PRO A 89 -17.05 6.57 34.61
C PRO A 89 -17.41 6.04 35.99
N THR A 90 -16.47 5.34 36.63
CA THR A 90 -16.56 4.96 38.03
C THR A 90 -15.37 5.53 38.78
N THR A 91 -15.73 6.37 39.74
CA THR A 91 -14.91 6.95 40.79
C THR A 91 -14.01 5.93 41.50
N ALA A 92 -12.74 6.32 41.64
CA ALA A 92 -11.75 5.89 42.63
C ALA A 92 -10.94 4.59 42.39
N GLN A 93 -9.66 4.70 42.82
CA GLN A 93 -8.61 3.69 43.10
C GLN A 93 -7.63 3.42 41.94
N SER A 94 -6.30 3.43 42.11
CA SER A 94 -5.45 3.55 43.31
C SER A 94 -4.10 4.20 42.95
N ALA A 95 -3.50 4.89 43.92
CA ALA A 95 -2.14 5.43 43.83
C ALA A 95 -1.11 4.29 43.67
N GLN A 96 -0.16 4.44 42.75
CA GLN A 96 1.00 3.56 42.63
C GLN A 96 2.22 4.16 43.36
N GLU A 97 2.95 3.31 44.07
CA GLU A 97 4.17 3.66 44.81
C GLU A 97 5.34 4.06 43.89
N PRO A 98 6.19 5.03 44.30
CA PRO A 98 7.34 5.46 43.50
C PRO A 98 8.55 4.53 43.74
N GLY A 99 9.08 3.90 42.69
CA GLY A 99 10.36 3.18 42.80
C GLY A 99 10.73 2.11 41.76
N GLN A 100 9.87 1.75 40.81
CA GLN A 100 10.25 0.80 39.74
C GLN A 100 10.65 1.53 38.46
N GLU A 101 11.95 1.50 38.14
CA GLU A 101 12.44 1.81 36.80
C GLU A 101 11.79 0.85 35.78
N ARG A 102 11.10 1.41 34.79
CA ARG A 102 10.49 0.63 33.70
C ARG A 102 11.56 0.34 32.66
N ASP A 103 11.77 -0.95 32.38
CA ASP A 103 12.44 -1.38 31.15
C ASP A 103 11.59 -0.95 29.94
N PRO A 104 12.11 -0.09 29.03
CA PRO A 104 11.36 0.43 27.90
C PRO A 104 11.10 -0.60 26.78
N GLN A 105 11.60 -1.84 26.87
CA GLN A 105 11.46 -2.86 25.81
C GLN A 105 10.46 -3.98 26.10
N LEU A 106 9.88 -4.08 27.30
CA LEU A 106 8.86 -5.10 27.59
C LEU A 106 7.44 -4.54 27.54
N ALA A 107 6.82 -4.64 26.36
CA ALA A 107 5.36 -4.64 26.27
C ALA A 107 4.81 -5.80 27.12
N ARG A 108 3.94 -5.49 28.08
CA ARG A 108 3.31 -6.48 28.97
C ARG A 108 2.68 -7.60 28.11
N PRO A 109 2.98 -8.88 28.38
CA PRO A 109 2.25 -9.98 27.75
C PRO A 109 0.76 -9.87 28.07
N GLY A 110 -0.12 -9.88 27.06
CA GLY A 110 -1.57 -9.97 27.23
C GLY A 110 -2.36 -8.68 27.47
N THR A 111 -1.85 -7.48 27.13
CA THR A 111 -2.58 -6.20 27.36
C THR A 111 -2.92 -5.41 26.08
N GLY A 112 -2.78 -6.00 24.90
CA GLY A 112 -3.13 -5.37 23.62
C GLY A 112 -4.42 -5.92 23.03
N ILE A 113 -5.03 -5.18 22.10
CA ILE A 113 -6.20 -5.62 21.34
C ILE A 113 -5.85 -6.96 20.67
N PRO A 114 -6.61 -8.02 20.97
CA PRO A 114 -6.40 -9.35 20.41
C PRO A 114 -6.51 -9.34 18.88
N THR A 115 -5.77 -10.24 18.24
CA THR A 115 -5.77 -10.36 16.78
C THR A 115 -6.69 -11.50 16.35
N PHE A 116 -7.68 -11.20 15.52
CA PHE A 116 -8.58 -12.23 14.97
C PHE A 116 -7.91 -13.07 13.88
N ARG A 117 -8.02 -14.40 14.02
CA ARG A 117 -7.35 -15.41 13.18
C ARG A 117 -8.18 -16.69 13.12
N LEU A 118 -8.15 -17.40 11.99
CA LEU A 118 -8.91 -18.64 11.75
C LEU A 118 -8.03 -19.82 11.34
N ILE A 119 -6.91 -19.57 10.66
CA ILE A 119 -5.90 -20.57 10.31
C ILE A 119 -4.53 -20.21 10.88
N ASP A 120 -3.72 -21.21 11.22
CA ASP A 120 -2.35 -21.03 11.71
C ASP A 120 -1.35 -20.64 10.59
N GLY A 121 -0.05 -20.57 10.94
CA GLY A 121 1.01 -20.14 10.04
C GLY A 121 1.31 -21.13 8.91
N VAL A 122 0.75 -22.35 8.99
CA VAL A 122 0.93 -23.41 8.00
C VAL A 122 -0.37 -23.76 7.27
N GLY A 123 -1.46 -23.03 7.50
CA GLY A 123 -2.73 -23.19 6.79
C GLY A 123 -3.70 -24.19 7.42
N LYS A 124 -3.46 -24.64 8.66
CA LYS A 124 -4.40 -25.50 9.39
C LYS A 124 -5.42 -24.66 10.15
N LEU A 125 -6.65 -25.16 10.28
CA LEU A 125 -7.66 -24.51 11.09
C LEU A 125 -7.24 -24.51 12.56
N LEU A 126 -7.49 -23.40 13.24
CA LEU A 126 -7.31 -23.31 14.69
C LEU A 126 -8.33 -24.19 15.41
N GLU A 127 -7.97 -24.66 16.61
CA GLU A 127 -8.88 -25.43 17.45
C GLU A 127 -10.18 -24.64 17.71
N GLY A 128 -11.33 -25.28 17.46
CA GLY A 128 -12.65 -24.65 17.59
C GLY A 128 -13.16 -23.95 16.33
N VAL A 129 -12.36 -23.85 15.27
CA VAL A 129 -12.79 -23.39 13.94
C VAL A 129 -13.20 -24.60 13.09
N SER A 130 -14.44 -24.61 12.62
CA SER A 130 -14.93 -25.67 11.72
C SER A 130 -14.84 -25.23 10.25
N GLU A 131 -14.79 -26.18 9.31
CA GLU A 131 -14.75 -25.85 7.89
C GLU A 131 -16.02 -25.10 7.44
N GLU A 132 -17.17 -25.51 7.97
CA GLU A 132 -18.46 -24.88 7.70
C GLU A 132 -18.48 -23.41 8.13
N SER A 133 -17.78 -23.09 9.22
CA SER A 133 -17.70 -21.72 9.73
C SER A 133 -16.96 -20.74 8.80
N LEU A 134 -16.11 -21.24 7.88
CA LEU A 134 -15.43 -20.41 6.89
C LEU A 134 -16.38 -19.91 5.80
N ASN A 135 -17.50 -20.62 5.60
CA ASN A 135 -18.50 -20.34 4.56
C ASN A 135 -17.86 -20.00 3.20
N ILE A 136 -17.06 -20.95 2.70
CA ILE A 136 -16.33 -20.82 1.44
C ILE A 136 -16.45 -22.09 0.60
N THR A 137 -16.76 -21.90 -0.68
CA THR A 137 -16.77 -23.00 -1.66
C THR A 137 -15.37 -23.29 -2.21
N ARG A 138 -15.20 -24.48 -2.81
CA ARG A 138 -13.96 -24.82 -3.51
C ARG A 138 -13.63 -23.81 -4.60
N GLU A 139 -14.62 -23.40 -5.37
CA GLU A 139 -14.49 -22.47 -6.50
C GLU A 139 -14.05 -21.08 -6.02
N GLU A 140 -14.65 -20.57 -4.95
CA GLU A 140 -14.25 -19.31 -4.33
C GLU A 140 -12.83 -19.38 -3.76
N ALA A 141 -12.48 -20.44 -3.03
CA ALA A 141 -11.14 -20.63 -2.47
C ALA A 141 -10.09 -20.62 -3.59
N ARG A 142 -10.34 -21.34 -4.69
CA ARG A 142 -9.47 -21.38 -5.87
C ARG A 142 -9.35 -20.03 -6.56
N LYS A 143 -10.47 -19.29 -6.68
CA LYS A 143 -10.47 -17.93 -7.26
C LYS A 143 -9.63 -16.97 -6.41
N ILE A 144 -9.82 -16.99 -5.09
CA ILE A 144 -9.04 -16.20 -4.13
C ILE A 144 -7.56 -16.53 -4.27
N TYR A 145 -7.19 -17.80 -4.19
CA TYR A 145 -5.78 -18.21 -4.24
C TYR A 145 -5.13 -17.86 -5.59
N SER A 146 -5.83 -18.07 -6.71
CA SER A 146 -5.34 -17.68 -8.04
C SER A 146 -5.09 -16.18 -8.15
N ASN A 147 -5.94 -15.33 -7.57
CA ASN A 147 -5.73 -13.88 -7.55
C ASN A 147 -4.59 -13.47 -6.60
N MET A 148 -4.43 -14.16 -5.46
CA MET A 148 -3.27 -13.94 -4.59
C MET A 148 -1.96 -14.28 -5.32
N LEU A 149 -1.93 -15.39 -6.08
CA LEU A 149 -0.77 -15.76 -6.92
C LEU A 149 -0.50 -14.79 -8.07
N PHE A 150 -1.52 -14.06 -8.54
CA PHE A 150 -1.38 -13.08 -9.60
C PHE A 150 -0.51 -11.88 -9.16
N LEU A 151 -0.71 -11.39 -7.93
CA LEU A 151 -0.08 -10.15 -7.45
C LEU A 151 1.46 -10.19 -7.44
N PRO A 152 2.15 -11.22 -6.92
CA PRO A 152 3.62 -11.28 -6.99
C PRO A 152 4.14 -11.33 -8.43
N ALA A 153 3.42 -12.00 -9.34
CA ALA A 153 3.81 -12.06 -10.75
C ALA A 153 3.68 -10.68 -11.42
N PHE A 154 2.56 -10.00 -11.16
CA PHE A 154 2.30 -8.64 -11.61
C PHE A 154 3.37 -7.66 -11.10
N ASP A 155 3.61 -7.69 -9.78
CA ASP A 155 4.60 -6.85 -9.10
C ASP A 155 6.01 -7.04 -9.65
N LEU A 156 6.45 -8.30 -9.81
CA LEU A 156 7.79 -8.62 -10.28
C LEU A 156 8.01 -8.19 -11.74
N ILE A 157 7.03 -8.44 -12.61
CA ILE A 157 7.15 -8.12 -14.04
C ILE A 157 7.18 -6.61 -14.25
N LEU A 158 6.31 -5.85 -13.56
CA LEU A 158 6.30 -4.39 -13.67
C LEU A 158 7.53 -3.76 -13.01
N SER A 159 7.98 -4.26 -11.86
CA SER A 159 9.22 -3.78 -11.24
C SER A 159 10.44 -3.99 -12.16
N ASN A 160 10.50 -5.12 -12.87
CA ASN A 160 11.54 -5.35 -13.87
C ASN A 160 11.39 -4.44 -15.10
N SER A 161 10.16 -4.13 -15.51
CA SER A 161 9.89 -3.16 -16.58
C SER A 161 10.35 -1.76 -16.20
N GLN A 162 10.18 -1.37 -14.93
CA GLN A 162 10.68 -0.11 -14.38
C GLN A 162 12.22 -0.08 -14.40
N ARG A 163 12.90 -1.17 -13.98
CA ARG A 163 14.37 -1.28 -14.05
C ARG A 163 14.93 -1.21 -15.47
N GLN A 164 14.13 -1.59 -16.46
CA GLN A 164 14.47 -1.46 -17.89
C GLN A 164 14.16 -0.06 -18.46
N GLY A 165 13.61 0.86 -17.64
CA GLY A 165 13.23 2.21 -18.07
C GLY A 165 11.96 2.25 -18.92
N ARG A 166 11.17 1.17 -18.98
CA ARG A 166 9.94 1.08 -19.78
C ARG A 166 8.78 1.84 -19.14
N ILE A 167 8.78 1.90 -17.81
CA ILE A 167 7.82 2.65 -16.98
C ILE A 167 8.62 3.45 -15.94
N SER A 168 8.04 4.54 -15.44
CA SER A 168 8.78 5.46 -14.55
C SER A 168 8.82 4.99 -13.08
N PHE A 169 7.79 4.29 -12.61
CA PHE A 169 7.60 3.97 -11.20
C PHE A 169 6.79 2.69 -10.98
N MET A 170 7.01 1.99 -9.86
CA MET A 170 6.18 0.86 -9.42
C MET A 170 6.24 0.69 -7.90
N MET A 171 5.17 0.14 -7.31
CA MET A 171 5.13 -0.32 -5.91
C MET A 171 4.56 -1.72 -5.84
N THR A 172 5.09 -2.55 -4.94
CA THR A 172 4.71 -3.96 -4.82
C THR A 172 3.82 -4.21 -3.61
N SER A 173 2.86 -5.11 -3.70
CA SER A 173 2.00 -5.57 -2.60
C SER A 173 2.48 -6.85 -1.90
N ALA A 174 3.67 -7.35 -2.25
CA ALA A 174 4.22 -8.60 -1.71
C ALA A 174 4.17 -8.68 -0.16
N GLY A 175 3.54 -9.74 0.34
CA GLY A 175 3.27 -9.98 1.76
C GLY A 175 1.88 -9.56 2.22
N GLU A 176 1.16 -8.75 1.45
CA GLU A 176 -0.15 -8.17 1.81
C GLU A 176 -1.31 -8.76 0.97
N GLU A 177 -1.05 -9.85 0.23
CA GLU A 177 -1.96 -10.41 -0.78
C GLU A 177 -3.28 -10.91 -0.17
N ALA A 178 -3.21 -11.58 0.99
CA ALA A 178 -4.40 -12.06 1.70
C ALA A 178 -5.27 -10.91 2.21
N GLY A 179 -4.65 -9.85 2.73
CA GLY A 179 -5.34 -8.64 3.17
C GLY A 179 -6.09 -7.97 2.02
N ILE A 180 -5.45 -7.84 0.85
CA ILE A 180 -6.01 -7.16 -0.33
C ILE A 180 -7.09 -8.00 -1.02
N ILE A 181 -6.81 -9.27 -1.33
CA ILE A 181 -7.75 -10.13 -2.05
C ILE A 181 -8.86 -10.63 -1.12
N GLY A 182 -8.52 -10.96 0.13
CA GLY A 182 -9.48 -11.39 1.13
C GLY A 182 -10.51 -10.31 1.42
N SER A 183 -10.09 -9.05 1.57
CA SER A 183 -11.03 -7.94 1.78
C SER A 183 -11.90 -7.71 0.55
N ALA A 184 -11.31 -7.66 -0.65
CA ALA A 184 -12.05 -7.48 -1.89
C ALA A 184 -13.10 -8.59 -2.13
N SER A 185 -12.80 -9.82 -1.73
CA SER A 185 -13.69 -10.97 -1.88
C SER A 185 -14.97 -10.93 -1.03
N ALA A 186 -14.98 -10.11 0.03
CA ALA A 186 -16.14 -9.92 0.90
C ALA A 186 -16.98 -8.69 0.53
N LEU A 187 -16.54 -7.89 -0.47
CA LEU A 187 -17.23 -6.68 -0.91
C LEU A 187 -18.15 -6.95 -2.10
N GLY A 188 -19.21 -6.15 -2.18
CA GLY A 188 -20.09 -6.11 -3.34
C GLY A 188 -19.47 -5.34 -4.51
N PRO A 189 -19.95 -5.57 -5.73
CA PRO A 189 -19.48 -4.83 -6.92
C PRO A 189 -19.84 -3.34 -6.86
N ASP A 190 -20.92 -2.99 -6.15
CA ASP A 190 -21.41 -1.62 -6.02
C ASP A 190 -20.87 -0.88 -4.78
N ASP A 191 -20.06 -1.51 -3.93
CA ASP A 191 -19.39 -0.79 -2.84
C ASP A 191 -18.36 0.19 -3.42
N GLU A 192 -18.32 1.43 -2.92
CA GLU A 192 -17.35 2.43 -3.35
C GLU A 192 -15.98 2.16 -2.70
N VAL A 193 -14.90 2.21 -3.47
CA VAL A 193 -13.55 1.87 -2.99
C VAL A 193 -12.60 3.05 -3.16
N PHE A 194 -12.05 3.50 -2.04
CA PHE A 194 -10.96 4.48 -1.96
C PHE A 194 -9.69 3.76 -1.50
N THR A 195 -8.60 3.96 -2.23
CA THR A 195 -7.33 3.26 -1.97
C THR A 195 -6.17 4.24 -1.81
N GLN A 196 -5.04 3.74 -1.30
CA GLN A 196 -3.85 4.57 -1.10
C GLN A 196 -2.91 4.49 -2.30
N TYR A 197 -2.51 3.27 -2.72
CA TYR A 197 -1.69 3.00 -3.91
C TYR A 197 -1.20 1.53 -3.97
N ARG A 198 -1.39 0.73 -2.91
CA ARG A 198 -0.89 -0.65 -2.83
C ARG A 198 -1.99 -1.70 -2.98
N GLU A 199 -3.19 -1.27 -3.38
CA GLU A 199 -4.41 -2.07 -3.41
C GLU A 199 -4.84 -2.46 -4.83
N SER A 200 -3.91 -2.53 -5.79
CA SER A 200 -4.21 -2.92 -7.19
C SER A 200 -4.95 -4.26 -7.28
N GLY A 201 -4.72 -5.18 -6.33
CA GLY A 201 -5.45 -6.44 -6.22
C GLY A 201 -6.95 -6.30 -5.99
N VAL A 202 -7.43 -5.20 -5.38
CA VAL A 202 -8.88 -4.95 -5.26
C VAL A 202 -9.48 -4.68 -6.64
N LEU A 203 -8.78 -3.91 -7.47
CA LEU A 203 -9.22 -3.59 -8.83
C LEU A 203 -9.18 -4.83 -9.74
N ILE A 204 -8.14 -5.66 -9.60
CA ILE A 204 -8.02 -6.96 -10.30
C ILE A 204 -9.16 -7.91 -9.88
N TRP A 205 -9.44 -8.02 -8.59
CA TRP A 205 -10.53 -8.85 -8.07
C TRP A 205 -11.90 -8.44 -8.65
N ARG A 206 -12.10 -7.13 -8.82
CA ARG A 206 -13.31 -6.56 -9.43
C ARG A 206 -13.40 -6.76 -10.94
N GLY A 207 -12.39 -7.33 -11.58
CA GLY A 207 -12.42 -7.72 -12.99
C GLY A 207 -12.00 -6.62 -13.96
N CYS A 208 -11.30 -5.58 -13.48
CA CYS A 208 -10.70 -4.60 -14.38
C CYS A 208 -9.71 -5.29 -15.32
N SER A 209 -9.76 -4.92 -16.60
CA SER A 209 -8.91 -5.55 -17.59
C SER A 209 -7.45 -5.15 -17.38
N LEU A 210 -6.52 -6.08 -17.64
CA LEU A 210 -5.10 -5.73 -17.58
C LEU A 210 -4.72 -4.71 -18.65
N ASP A 211 -5.43 -4.66 -19.78
CA ASP A 211 -5.20 -3.66 -20.81
C ASP A 211 -5.49 -2.24 -20.28
N GLU A 212 -6.60 -2.03 -19.57
CA GLU A 212 -6.90 -0.76 -18.88
C GLU A 212 -5.84 -0.42 -17.82
N MET A 213 -5.43 -1.40 -17.01
CA MET A 213 -4.39 -1.17 -15.99
C MET A 213 -3.03 -0.84 -16.63
N MET A 214 -2.65 -1.52 -17.72
CA MET A 214 -1.39 -1.24 -18.41
C MET A 214 -1.45 0.10 -19.14
N ALA A 215 -2.60 0.52 -19.65
CA ALA A 215 -2.77 1.85 -20.23
C ALA A 215 -2.40 2.94 -19.22
N GLN A 216 -2.86 2.83 -17.97
CA GLN A 216 -2.49 3.74 -16.89
C GLN A 216 -0.99 3.67 -16.55
N VAL A 217 -0.44 2.46 -16.41
CA VAL A 217 0.97 2.25 -16.00
C VAL A 217 1.96 2.76 -17.06
N PHE A 218 1.63 2.62 -18.35
CA PHE A 218 2.47 3.07 -19.46
C PHE A 218 2.12 4.49 -19.93
N GLY A 219 1.01 5.07 -19.46
CA GLY A 219 0.54 6.39 -19.85
C GLY A 219 0.12 6.46 -21.32
N THR A 220 -0.67 5.48 -21.77
CA THR A 220 -1.16 5.41 -23.16
C THR A 220 -2.46 6.21 -23.33
N GLU A 221 -2.85 6.46 -24.58
CA GLU A 221 -4.11 7.15 -24.91
C GLU A 221 -5.37 6.45 -24.41
N ASP A 222 -5.28 5.14 -24.12
CA ASP A 222 -6.38 4.31 -23.65
C ASP A 222 -6.62 4.44 -22.12
N ASP A 223 -5.75 5.16 -21.38
CA ASP A 223 -5.95 5.36 -19.95
C ASP A 223 -7.20 6.21 -19.70
N VAL A 224 -8.16 5.65 -18.97
CA VAL A 224 -9.41 6.31 -18.57
C VAL A 224 -9.19 7.55 -17.70
N CYS A 225 -8.00 7.70 -17.09
CA CYS A 225 -7.60 8.89 -16.35
C CYS A 225 -6.78 9.89 -17.19
N GLY A 226 -6.62 9.65 -18.49
CA GLY A 226 -5.94 10.53 -19.44
C GLY A 226 -4.41 10.54 -19.35
N ALA A 227 -3.80 9.52 -18.72
CA ALA A 227 -2.36 9.40 -18.48
C ALA A 227 -1.75 10.62 -17.74
N ARG A 228 -2.55 11.27 -16.89
CA ARG A 228 -2.17 12.50 -16.19
C ARG A 228 -1.39 12.28 -14.91
N GLN A 229 -1.41 11.05 -14.39
CA GLN A 229 -0.83 10.68 -13.11
C GLN A 229 0.33 9.71 -13.30
N MET A 230 1.18 9.62 -12.28
CA MET A 230 2.25 8.62 -12.24
C MET A 230 1.68 7.18 -12.30
N PRO A 231 2.48 6.17 -12.71
CA PRO A 231 2.05 4.77 -12.69
C PRO A 231 1.48 4.37 -11.34
N ILE A 232 0.63 3.34 -11.32
CA ILE A 232 -0.13 2.78 -10.18
C ILE A 232 -1.22 3.68 -9.58
N HIS A 233 -1.44 4.87 -10.13
CA HIS A 233 -2.56 5.74 -9.75
C HIS A 233 -3.85 5.36 -10.49
N PHE A 234 -4.32 4.13 -10.24
CA PHE A 234 -5.49 3.60 -10.91
C PHE A 234 -6.78 4.33 -10.51
N GLY A 235 -7.73 4.38 -11.43
CA GLY A 235 -9.10 4.83 -11.22
C GLY A 235 -10.02 4.11 -12.20
N SER A 236 -11.21 3.71 -11.75
CA SER A 236 -12.20 3.09 -12.64
C SER A 236 -13.62 3.26 -12.13
N ARG A 237 -14.39 4.10 -12.84
CA ARG A 237 -15.81 4.32 -12.54
C ARG A 237 -16.63 3.03 -12.67
N ALA A 238 -16.33 2.19 -13.67
CA ALA A 238 -17.02 0.92 -13.90
C ALA A 238 -16.91 -0.04 -12.72
N HIS A 239 -15.79 0.01 -12.01
CA HIS A 239 -15.48 -0.86 -10.86
C HIS A 239 -15.66 -0.16 -9.51
N LYS A 240 -16.33 1.01 -9.46
CA LYS A 240 -16.50 1.85 -8.26
C LYS A 240 -15.18 2.11 -7.52
N PHE A 241 -14.09 2.25 -8.26
CA PHE A 241 -12.74 2.43 -7.74
C PHE A 241 -12.33 3.87 -7.98
N HIS A 242 -12.27 4.66 -6.91
CA HIS A 242 -11.95 6.09 -6.99
C HIS A 242 -10.47 6.29 -7.37
N PRO A 243 -10.14 7.30 -8.20
CA PRO A 243 -8.77 7.55 -8.60
C PRO A 243 -7.84 7.78 -7.41
N VAL A 244 -6.69 7.11 -7.43
CA VAL A 244 -5.64 7.28 -6.42
C VAL A 244 -4.97 8.65 -6.53
N SER A 245 -4.71 9.26 -5.38
CA SER A 245 -3.93 10.50 -5.24
C SER A 245 -2.64 10.25 -4.44
N SER A 246 -1.56 10.97 -4.78
CA SER A 246 -0.27 10.84 -4.08
C SER A 246 -0.30 11.29 -2.61
N PRO A 247 -0.93 12.43 -2.26
CA PRO A 247 -1.01 12.88 -0.87
C PRO A 247 -1.64 11.81 0.02
N LEU A 248 -0.95 11.45 1.10
CA LEU A 248 -1.42 10.44 2.02
C LEU A 248 -2.66 10.93 2.77
N ALA A 249 -3.55 9.99 3.11
CA ALA A 249 -4.75 10.19 3.91
C ALA A 249 -5.83 11.11 3.34
N THR A 250 -5.60 11.87 2.27
CA THR A 250 -6.61 12.78 1.68
C THR A 250 -7.87 12.05 1.24
N GLN A 251 -7.75 10.78 0.87
CA GLN A 251 -8.89 9.93 0.49
C GLN A 251 -9.79 9.58 1.68
N ILE A 252 -9.31 9.69 2.93
CA ILE A 252 -10.06 9.31 4.14
C ILE A 252 -11.27 10.24 4.37
N PRO A 253 -11.12 11.58 4.45
CA PRO A 253 -12.27 12.48 4.56
C PRO A 253 -13.13 12.48 3.28
N GLN A 254 -12.55 12.26 2.10
CA GLN A 254 -13.31 12.10 0.86
C GLN A 254 -14.23 10.88 0.91
N ALA A 255 -13.71 9.74 1.39
CA ALA A 255 -14.48 8.53 1.58
C ALA A 255 -15.59 8.72 2.62
N ALA A 256 -15.34 9.45 3.71
CA ALA A 256 -16.36 9.80 4.70
C ALA A 256 -17.50 10.64 4.07
N GLY A 257 -17.16 11.61 3.21
CA GLY A 257 -18.13 12.39 2.44
C GLY A 257 -18.92 11.55 1.43
N ALA A 258 -18.23 10.66 0.70
CA ALA A 258 -18.87 9.72 -0.22
C ALA A 258 -19.83 8.78 0.51
N ALA A 259 -19.47 8.32 1.71
CA ALA A 259 -20.33 7.49 2.54
C ALA A 259 -21.57 8.24 3.03
N TYR A 260 -21.40 9.51 3.42
CA TYR A 260 -22.53 10.36 3.77
C TYR A 260 -23.50 10.55 2.58
N ALA A 261 -22.96 10.73 1.37
CA ALA A 261 -23.76 10.78 0.15
C ALA A 261 -24.44 9.44 -0.15
N LEU A 262 -23.73 8.32 0.01
CA LEU A 262 -24.24 6.96 -0.19
C LEU A 262 -25.44 6.68 0.71
N LYS A 263 -25.33 7.03 2.00
CA LYS A 263 -26.44 6.92 2.98
C LYS A 263 -27.71 7.62 2.51
N ARG A 264 -27.57 8.74 1.81
CA ARG A 264 -28.68 9.57 1.33
C ARG A 264 -29.17 9.19 -0.07
N THR A 265 -28.54 8.19 -0.71
CA THR A 265 -28.88 7.76 -2.06
C THR A 265 -29.92 6.64 -2.02
N PRO A 266 -31.15 6.85 -2.52
CA PRO A 266 -32.16 5.79 -2.55
C PRO A 266 -31.70 4.58 -3.36
N GLY A 267 -31.99 3.38 -2.85
CA GLY A 267 -31.68 2.11 -3.55
C GLY A 267 -30.28 1.56 -3.30
N ARG A 268 -29.45 2.26 -2.51
CA ARG A 268 -28.08 1.84 -2.17
C ARG A 268 -27.88 1.54 -0.68
N GLN A 269 -28.95 1.17 0.03
CA GLN A 269 -28.90 0.93 1.48
C GLN A 269 -28.03 -0.27 1.89
N ASN A 270 -27.73 -1.17 0.95
CA ASN A 270 -26.89 -2.35 1.17
C ASN A 270 -25.43 -2.17 0.69
N ASP A 271 -25.11 -0.99 0.15
CA ASP A 271 -23.77 -0.65 -0.30
C ASP A 271 -23.03 0.11 0.80
N ILE A 272 -21.70 -0.04 0.84
CA ILE A 272 -20.83 0.71 1.75
C ILE A 272 -19.74 1.43 0.98
N VAL A 273 -19.05 2.35 1.66
CA VAL A 273 -17.76 2.85 1.23
C VAL A 273 -16.66 2.09 1.95
N VAL A 274 -15.58 1.76 1.26
CA VAL A 274 -14.38 1.16 1.84
C VAL A 274 -13.20 2.07 1.58
N CYS A 275 -12.44 2.37 2.63
CA CYS A 275 -11.29 3.25 2.56
C CYS A 275 -10.04 2.52 3.08
N TYR A 276 -9.09 2.24 2.18
CA TYR A 276 -7.80 1.65 2.52
C TYR A 276 -6.74 2.72 2.80
N PHE A 277 -5.89 2.46 3.79
CA PHE A 277 -4.73 3.29 4.10
C PHE A 277 -3.67 2.46 4.86
N GLY A 278 -2.41 2.91 4.81
CA GLY A 278 -1.33 2.33 5.61
C GLY A 278 -1.29 2.93 7.02
N GLU A 279 -0.59 2.27 7.94
CA GLU A 279 -0.46 2.74 9.32
C GLU A 279 0.28 4.07 9.44
N GLY A 280 1.16 4.39 8.49
CA GLY A 280 1.78 5.72 8.41
C GLY A 280 0.82 6.83 8.02
N ALA A 281 -0.10 6.56 7.09
CA ALA A 281 -1.12 7.54 6.68
C ALA A 281 -2.09 7.86 7.83
N ALA A 282 -2.26 6.93 8.79
CA ALA A 282 -3.07 7.18 9.99
C ALA A 282 -2.47 8.24 10.93
N SER A 283 -1.20 8.66 10.73
CA SER A 283 -0.60 9.77 11.48
C SER A 283 -0.91 11.15 10.89
N GLU A 284 -1.45 11.22 9.68
CA GLU A 284 -1.86 12.48 9.06
C GLU A 284 -3.12 13.06 9.73
N GLY A 285 -3.25 14.39 9.72
CA GLY A 285 -4.43 15.08 10.30
C GLY A 285 -5.76 14.67 9.65
N ASP A 286 -5.73 14.37 8.35
CA ASP A 286 -6.90 13.94 7.58
C ASP A 286 -7.47 12.59 8.04
N PHE A 287 -6.64 11.71 8.63
CA PHE A 287 -7.15 10.51 9.30
C PHE A 287 -8.11 10.89 10.42
N HIS A 288 -7.68 11.76 11.34
CA HIS A 288 -8.50 12.21 12.47
C HIS A 288 -9.80 12.89 11.99
N ALA A 289 -9.69 13.81 11.03
CA ALA A 289 -10.84 14.54 10.50
C ALA A 289 -11.85 13.59 9.83
N GLY A 290 -11.38 12.69 8.96
CA GLY A 290 -12.23 11.78 8.20
C GLY A 290 -12.95 10.75 9.08
N VAL A 291 -12.26 10.11 10.03
CA VAL A 291 -12.90 9.11 10.91
C VAL A 291 -13.88 9.76 11.89
N ASN A 292 -13.57 10.94 12.41
CA ASN A 292 -14.48 11.67 13.29
C ASN A 292 -15.75 12.14 12.55
N MET A 293 -15.58 12.69 11.34
CA MET A 293 -16.71 13.08 10.48
C MET A 293 -17.59 11.86 10.15
N ALA A 294 -16.99 10.73 9.75
CA ALA A 294 -17.72 9.52 9.44
C ALA A 294 -18.56 9.01 10.62
N ASN A 295 -18.00 9.05 11.83
CA ASN A 295 -18.71 8.56 13.01
C ASN A 295 -19.82 9.52 13.46
N THR A 296 -19.54 10.83 13.53
CA THR A 296 -20.55 11.83 13.94
C THR A 296 -21.72 11.95 12.97
N LEU A 297 -21.50 11.57 11.70
CA LEU A 297 -22.52 11.57 10.67
C LEU A 297 -23.09 10.18 10.40
N ASP A 298 -22.81 9.15 11.22
CA ASP A 298 -23.33 7.79 11.05
C ASP A 298 -23.16 7.29 9.60
N CYS A 299 -21.94 7.38 9.07
CA CYS A 299 -21.64 7.05 7.68
C CYS A 299 -21.50 5.52 7.48
N PRO A 300 -22.01 4.97 6.36
CA PRO A 300 -21.85 3.57 6.00
C PRO A 300 -20.45 3.30 5.42
N ILE A 301 -19.41 3.32 6.27
CA ILE A 301 -18.02 3.21 5.84
C ILE A 301 -17.21 2.20 6.64
N LEU A 302 -16.39 1.44 5.92
CA LEU A 302 -15.37 0.54 6.43
C LEU A 302 -13.98 1.15 6.22
N PHE A 303 -13.26 1.41 7.29
CA PHE A 303 -11.86 1.82 7.26
C PHE A 303 -10.97 0.58 7.38
N ILE A 304 -10.04 0.38 6.45
CA ILE A 304 -9.10 -0.74 6.45
C ILE A 304 -7.67 -0.19 6.53
N ALA A 305 -7.09 -0.26 7.71
CA ALA A 305 -5.68 0.05 7.96
C ALA A 305 -4.82 -1.19 7.65
N ARG A 306 -3.96 -1.10 6.64
CA ARG A 306 -2.91 -2.10 6.38
C ARG A 306 -1.69 -1.74 7.20
N ASN A 307 -1.52 -2.40 8.35
CA ASN A 307 -0.35 -2.23 9.19
C ASN A 307 0.71 -3.24 8.78
N ASN A 308 1.63 -2.80 7.93
CA ASN A 308 2.70 -3.64 7.39
C ASN A 308 4.06 -3.41 8.10
N GLY A 309 4.03 -2.65 9.20
CA GLY A 309 5.15 -2.35 10.07
C GLY A 309 6.02 -1.15 9.67
N PHE A 310 5.83 -0.55 8.47
CA PHE A 310 6.72 0.50 7.96
C PHE A 310 6.06 1.53 7.03
N ALA A 311 6.27 2.81 7.35
CA ALA A 311 6.06 3.93 6.45
C ALA A 311 7.37 4.35 5.77
N ILE A 312 7.59 3.89 4.53
CA ILE A 312 8.90 3.97 3.85
C ILE A 312 9.97 3.28 4.70
N SER A 313 10.80 4.06 5.40
CA SER A 313 11.85 3.63 6.33
C SER A 313 11.47 3.72 7.80
N THR A 314 10.38 4.42 8.13
CA THR A 314 9.97 4.68 9.52
C THR A 314 9.26 3.45 10.08
N PRO A 315 9.83 2.73 11.06
CA PRO A 315 9.16 1.60 11.71
C PRO A 315 7.99 2.08 12.58
N THR A 316 7.00 1.22 12.83
CA THR A 316 5.83 1.61 13.65
C THR A 316 6.16 2.07 15.05
N ALA A 317 7.27 1.60 15.64
CA ALA A 317 7.75 2.06 16.94
C ALA A 317 8.11 3.56 16.96
N GLU A 318 8.43 4.15 15.81
CA GLU A 318 8.65 5.59 15.63
C GLU A 318 7.41 6.30 15.08
N GLN A 319 6.46 5.56 14.50
CA GLN A 319 5.21 6.09 13.98
C GLN A 319 4.20 6.41 15.10
N PHE A 320 4.08 5.52 16.10
CA PHE A 320 3.16 5.70 17.22
C PHE A 320 3.61 4.92 18.46
N LYS A 321 3.09 5.32 19.63
CA LYS A 321 3.30 4.62 20.92
C LYS A 321 2.06 3.91 21.44
N GLY A 322 0.90 4.13 20.81
CA GLY A 322 -0.34 3.42 21.12
C GLY A 322 -0.32 1.99 20.61
N ASP A 323 -1.34 1.22 20.99
CA ASP A 323 -1.52 -0.15 20.54
C ASP A 323 -2.09 -0.18 19.11
N GLY A 324 -1.24 0.09 18.12
CA GLY A 324 -1.58 0.08 16.70
C GLY A 324 -2.61 1.15 16.30
N ILE A 325 -3.26 0.90 15.17
CA ILE A 325 -4.34 1.72 14.63
C ILE A 325 -5.68 1.32 15.23
N ALA A 326 -5.90 0.03 15.52
CA ALA A 326 -7.15 -0.47 16.11
C ALA A 326 -7.50 0.27 17.42
N SER A 327 -6.53 0.55 18.29
CA SER A 327 -6.80 1.25 19.56
C SER A 327 -7.33 2.68 19.41
N ARG A 328 -7.20 3.28 18.22
CA ARG A 328 -7.70 4.63 17.94
C ARG A 328 -9.20 4.65 17.67
N GLY A 329 -9.76 3.57 17.12
CA GLY A 329 -11.15 3.50 16.70
C GLY A 329 -12.17 3.71 17.82
N PRO A 330 -12.04 3.05 18.98
CA PRO A 330 -12.94 3.26 20.11
C PRO A 330 -12.96 4.69 20.63
N GLY A 331 -11.86 5.44 20.50
CA GLY A 331 -11.79 6.85 20.88
C GLY A 331 -12.73 7.76 20.07
N TYR A 332 -13.11 7.34 18.86
CA TYR A 332 -14.14 7.98 18.04
C TYR A 332 -15.52 7.32 18.20
N GLY A 333 -15.63 6.26 19.00
CA GLY A 333 -16.86 5.48 19.16
C GLY A 333 -17.10 4.44 18.06
N MET A 334 -16.12 4.14 17.21
CA MET A 334 -16.24 3.14 16.14
C MET A 334 -16.11 1.72 16.67
N ASP A 335 -16.85 0.79 16.06
CA ASP A 335 -16.59 -0.64 16.22
C ASP A 335 -15.23 -0.95 15.56
N THR A 336 -14.37 -1.72 16.23
CA THR A 336 -12.97 -1.87 15.81
C THR A 336 -12.49 -3.30 15.98
N LEU A 337 -11.68 -3.77 15.03
CA LEU A 337 -11.06 -5.08 15.07
C LEU A 337 -9.63 -5.05 14.55
N ARG A 338 -8.73 -5.77 15.22
CA ARG A 338 -7.44 -6.19 14.67
C ARG A 338 -7.53 -7.59 14.09
N VAL A 339 -7.02 -7.79 12.88
CA VAL A 339 -7.10 -9.05 12.12
C VAL A 339 -5.70 -9.45 11.68
N ASP A 340 -5.42 -10.75 11.66
CA ASP A 340 -4.28 -11.31 10.96
C ASP A 340 -4.47 -11.10 9.46
N GLY A 341 -3.75 -10.13 8.89
CA GLY A 341 -3.82 -9.75 7.48
C GLY A 341 -3.24 -10.79 6.53
N ASN A 342 -2.52 -11.80 7.05
CA ASN A 342 -2.00 -12.92 6.28
C ASN A 342 -2.95 -14.14 6.29
N ASP A 343 -4.02 -14.07 7.10
CA ASP A 343 -5.12 -15.03 7.13
C ASP A 343 -6.26 -14.56 6.23
N VAL A 344 -6.32 -15.09 5.01
CA VAL A 344 -7.35 -14.66 4.04
C VAL A 344 -8.78 -14.95 4.52
N PHE A 345 -8.97 -16.00 5.33
CA PHE A 345 -10.28 -16.34 5.87
C PHE A 345 -10.68 -15.38 6.98
N ALA A 346 -9.75 -15.04 7.88
CA ALA A 346 -10.01 -14.08 8.94
C ALA A 346 -10.30 -12.69 8.36
N VAL A 347 -9.53 -12.24 7.35
CA VAL A 347 -9.78 -10.99 6.63
C VAL A 347 -11.17 -11.00 6.00
N ARG A 348 -11.53 -12.05 5.25
CA ARG A 348 -12.83 -12.16 4.60
C ARG A 348 -13.98 -12.15 5.60
N ALA A 349 -13.88 -12.93 6.69
CA ALA A 349 -14.89 -12.99 7.74
C ALA A 349 -15.03 -11.65 8.47
N ALA A 350 -13.92 -10.97 8.78
CA ALA A 350 -13.92 -9.66 9.41
C ALA A 350 -14.58 -8.59 8.54
N VAL A 351 -14.25 -8.54 7.24
CA VAL A 351 -14.86 -7.59 6.30
C VAL A 351 -16.35 -7.88 6.11
N HIS A 352 -16.73 -9.16 5.99
CA HIS A 352 -18.14 -9.54 5.91
C HIS A 352 -18.92 -9.11 7.15
N ALA A 353 -18.42 -9.42 8.35
CA ALA A 353 -19.05 -9.02 9.61
C ALA A 353 -19.12 -7.50 9.75
N ALA A 354 -18.04 -6.78 9.42
CA ALA A 354 -18.01 -5.32 9.44
C ALA A 354 -19.07 -4.72 8.50
N LYS A 355 -19.17 -5.23 7.26
CA LYS A 355 -20.19 -4.78 6.30
C LYS A 355 -21.60 -4.97 6.83
N GLN A 356 -21.91 -6.14 7.41
CA GLN A 356 -23.23 -6.38 7.99
C GLN A 356 -23.56 -5.40 9.12
N ARG A 357 -22.60 -5.10 10.02
CA ARG A 357 -22.78 -4.11 11.10
C ARG A 357 -22.98 -2.69 10.58
N ILE A 358 -22.22 -2.32 9.55
CA ILE A 358 -22.33 -1.00 8.92
C ILE A 358 -23.74 -0.82 8.33
N ILE A 359 -24.24 -1.83 7.60
CA ILE A 359 -25.57 -1.78 6.98
C ILE A 359 -26.69 -1.78 8.03
N SER A 360 -26.59 -2.61 9.07
CA SER A 360 -27.66 -2.73 10.07
C SER A 360 -27.73 -1.56 11.04
N ASN A 361 -26.58 -0.99 11.42
CA ASN A 361 -26.49 0.00 12.49
C ASN A 361 -26.14 1.41 12.00
N SER A 362 -25.76 1.58 10.74
CA SER A 362 -25.25 2.85 10.18
C SER A 362 -24.05 3.42 10.95
N ARG A 363 -23.13 2.58 11.44
CA ARG A 363 -21.94 3.03 12.19
C ARG A 363 -20.66 2.62 11.47
N PRO A 364 -19.64 3.48 11.39
CA PRO A 364 -18.35 3.13 10.82
C PRO A 364 -17.66 2.00 11.58
N VAL A 365 -16.89 1.19 10.86
CA VAL A 365 -16.03 0.13 11.42
C VAL A 365 -14.58 0.38 11.00
N LEU A 366 -13.64 0.16 11.93
CA LEU A 366 -12.20 0.18 11.66
C LEU A 366 -11.60 -1.22 11.77
N LEU A 367 -10.98 -1.70 10.70
CA LEU A 367 -10.17 -2.91 10.68
C LEU A 367 -8.69 -2.55 10.60
N GLU A 368 -7.88 -3.11 11.49
CA GLU A 368 -6.42 -3.11 11.39
C GLU A 368 -5.95 -4.49 10.92
N LEU A 369 -5.55 -4.58 9.65
CA LEU A 369 -4.97 -5.80 9.07
C LEU A 369 -3.47 -5.81 9.35
N MET A 370 -3.04 -6.71 10.22
CA MET A 370 -1.63 -6.88 10.58
C MET A 370 -0.94 -7.75 9.54
N SER A 371 0.07 -7.22 8.86
CA SER A 371 0.81 -7.92 7.82
C SER A 371 2.27 -7.45 7.81
N TYR A 372 3.06 -7.81 6.81
CA TYR A 372 4.44 -7.37 6.69
C TYR A 372 4.79 -7.03 5.24
N ARG A 373 5.38 -5.84 5.03
CA ARG A 373 5.81 -5.41 3.70
C ARG A 373 7.08 -6.16 3.28
N VAL A 374 6.94 -7.29 2.58
CA VAL A 374 8.09 -8.10 2.16
C VAL A 374 8.94 -7.38 1.13
N GLY A 375 8.29 -6.70 0.17
CA GLY A 375 8.98 -5.90 -0.85
C GLY A 375 9.57 -4.59 -0.32
N HIS A 376 10.33 -3.92 -1.18
CA HIS A 376 10.74 -2.52 -0.95
C HIS A 376 9.51 -1.60 -0.88
N HIS A 377 9.67 -0.36 -0.41
CA HIS A 377 8.55 0.59 -0.39
C HIS A 377 8.02 0.85 -1.80
N SER A 378 8.93 1.13 -2.73
CA SER A 378 8.72 1.37 -4.16
C SER A 378 9.99 1.04 -4.94
N THR A 379 9.98 1.20 -6.26
CA THR A 379 11.20 1.10 -7.09
C THR A 379 12.21 2.22 -6.85
N SER A 380 11.86 3.24 -6.05
CA SER A 380 12.75 4.32 -5.63
C SER A 380 13.36 4.11 -4.25
N ASP A 381 13.12 2.96 -3.62
CA ASP A 381 13.53 2.63 -2.27
C ASP A 381 14.44 1.38 -2.23
N ASP A 382 15.44 1.42 -1.35
CA ASP A 382 16.20 0.24 -0.95
C ASP A 382 16.01 -0.05 0.54
N SER A 383 14.99 -0.83 0.84
CA SER A 383 14.73 -1.31 2.19
C SER A 383 15.84 -2.08 2.91
N SER A 384 16.88 -2.57 2.22
CA SER A 384 18.01 -3.21 2.90
C SER A 384 18.86 -2.22 3.71
N ALA A 385 18.69 -0.91 3.46
CA ALA A 385 19.35 0.15 4.22
C ALA A 385 18.80 0.33 5.65
N TYR A 386 17.58 -0.13 5.93
CA TYR A 386 16.91 0.12 7.22
C TYR A 386 16.12 -1.08 7.78
N ARG A 387 16.13 -2.24 7.11
CA ARG A 387 15.50 -3.47 7.61
C ARG A 387 16.48 -4.65 7.56
N SER A 388 16.40 -5.52 8.57
CA SER A 388 17.14 -6.77 8.59
C SER A 388 16.66 -7.71 7.49
N LYS A 389 17.60 -8.19 6.66
CA LYS A 389 17.33 -9.20 5.62
C LYS A 389 16.80 -10.50 6.23
N ASP A 390 17.37 -10.95 7.34
CA ASP A 390 16.95 -12.18 8.02
C ASP A 390 15.48 -12.09 8.47
N ARG A 391 15.08 -10.92 8.99
CA ARG A 391 13.67 -10.69 9.36
C ARG A 391 12.73 -10.75 8.16
N VAL A 392 13.13 -10.20 7.01
CA VAL A 392 12.33 -10.29 5.77
C VAL A 392 12.21 -11.73 5.29
N GLU A 393 13.29 -12.52 5.36
CA GLU A 393 13.27 -13.93 4.98
C GLU A 393 12.43 -14.79 5.94
N ASP A 394 12.45 -14.49 7.24
CA ASP A 394 11.55 -15.12 8.21
C ASP A 394 10.09 -14.91 7.80
N TRP A 395 9.70 -13.69 7.44
CA TRP A 395 8.34 -13.40 6.95
C TRP A 395 7.98 -14.15 5.68
N LYS A 396 8.89 -14.22 4.70
CA LYS A 396 8.66 -14.97 3.46
C LYS A 396 8.44 -16.46 3.70
N ARG A 397 9.03 -17.01 4.76
CA ARG A 397 9.07 -18.46 5.01
C ARG A 397 8.05 -18.91 6.05
N LEU A 398 7.91 -18.17 7.15
CA LEU A 398 7.18 -18.57 8.34
C LEU A 398 5.73 -18.08 8.36
N ASP A 399 5.44 -16.89 7.84
CA ASP A 399 4.10 -16.31 7.85
C ASP A 399 3.79 -15.65 6.50
N ASN A 400 3.72 -16.50 5.48
CA ASN A 400 3.46 -16.11 4.10
C ASN A 400 2.00 -16.42 3.74
N PRO A 401 1.18 -15.42 3.35
CA PRO A 401 -0.22 -15.63 3.02
C PRO A 401 -0.45 -16.61 1.87
N LEU A 402 0.48 -16.67 0.90
CA LEU A 402 0.40 -17.62 -0.21
C LEU A 402 0.59 -19.05 0.27
N HIS A 403 1.58 -19.32 1.12
CA HIS A 403 1.82 -20.66 1.65
C HIS A 403 0.64 -21.14 2.52
N ARG A 404 0.09 -20.25 3.35
CA ARG A 404 -1.07 -20.56 4.20
C ARG A 404 -2.28 -20.98 3.36
N MET A 405 -2.61 -20.20 2.33
CA MET A 405 -3.73 -20.52 1.44
C MET A 405 -3.46 -21.76 0.58
N ARG A 406 -2.23 -21.93 0.08
CA ARG A 406 -1.80 -23.11 -0.68
C ARG A 406 -2.03 -24.39 0.11
N ASN A 407 -1.47 -24.46 1.31
CA ASN A 407 -1.53 -25.64 2.16
C ASN A 407 -2.98 -25.98 2.50
N PHE A 408 -3.77 -24.97 2.86
CA PHE A 408 -5.21 -25.13 3.13
C PHE A 408 -5.94 -25.78 1.94
N CYS A 409 -5.69 -25.32 0.71
CA CYS A 409 -6.30 -25.87 -0.49
C CYS A 409 -5.76 -27.26 -0.86
N GLN A 410 -4.45 -27.49 -0.72
CA GLN A 410 -3.82 -28.78 -1.03
C GLN A 410 -4.30 -29.89 -0.11
N ASP A 411 -4.41 -29.61 1.20
CA ASP A 411 -4.93 -30.56 2.20
C ASP A 411 -6.34 -31.07 1.86
N ARG A 412 -7.12 -30.27 1.12
CA ARG A 412 -8.50 -30.58 0.71
C ARG A 412 -8.61 -31.13 -0.71
N GLY A 413 -7.49 -31.31 -1.41
CA GLY A 413 -7.48 -31.66 -2.83
C GLY A 413 -8.10 -30.59 -3.73
N TRP A 414 -8.14 -29.34 -3.26
CA TRP A 414 -8.70 -28.20 -4.01
C TRP A 414 -7.66 -27.50 -4.87
N TRP A 415 -6.37 -27.82 -4.70
CA TRP A 415 -5.27 -27.28 -5.47
C TRP A 415 -4.15 -28.32 -5.57
N SER A 416 -3.41 -28.34 -6.69
CA SER A 416 -2.23 -29.19 -6.87
C SER A 416 -1.00 -28.40 -7.31
N ASP A 417 0.17 -29.03 -7.25
CA ASP A 417 1.41 -28.42 -7.74
C ASP A 417 1.35 -28.15 -9.26
N GLU A 418 0.76 -29.06 -10.02
CA GLU A 418 0.57 -28.91 -11.47
C GLU A 418 -0.36 -27.72 -11.79
N GLU A 419 -1.44 -27.57 -11.04
CA GLU A 419 -2.38 -26.44 -11.19
C GLU A 419 -1.72 -25.11 -10.82
N GLU A 420 -0.85 -25.09 -9.81
CA GLU A 420 -0.10 -23.91 -9.41
C GLU A 420 0.83 -23.43 -10.52
N GLU A 421 1.64 -24.33 -11.07
CA GLU A 421 2.59 -23.99 -12.14
C GLU A 421 1.87 -23.59 -13.44
N ALA A 422 0.77 -24.27 -13.78
CA ALA A 422 -0.08 -23.87 -14.89
C ALA A 422 -0.66 -22.45 -14.69
N THR A 423 -1.14 -22.14 -13.48
CA THR A 423 -1.71 -20.84 -13.12
C THR A 423 -0.65 -19.74 -13.18
N LYS A 424 0.52 -19.94 -12.58
CA LYS A 424 1.65 -18.98 -12.65
C LYS A 424 2.06 -18.69 -14.09
N LYS A 425 2.14 -19.73 -14.93
CA LYS A 425 2.46 -19.59 -16.36
C LYS A 425 1.39 -18.79 -17.11
N ALA A 426 0.11 -19.10 -16.86
CA ALA A 426 -1.01 -18.38 -17.47
C ALA A 426 -1.01 -16.91 -17.08
N HIS A 427 -0.88 -16.60 -15.78
CA HIS A 427 -0.80 -15.22 -15.28
C HIS A 427 0.34 -14.44 -15.92
N ARG A 428 1.54 -15.01 -15.94
CA ARG A 428 2.71 -14.40 -16.60
C ARG A 428 2.44 -14.12 -18.08
N ALA A 429 1.85 -15.07 -18.80
CA ALA A 429 1.54 -14.89 -20.22
C ALA A 429 0.52 -13.74 -20.44
N THR A 430 -0.53 -13.67 -19.63
CA THR A 430 -1.54 -12.61 -19.72
C THR A 430 -0.95 -11.23 -19.40
N ILE A 431 -0.12 -11.12 -18.36
CA ILE A 431 0.56 -9.86 -18.00
C ILE A 431 1.48 -9.39 -19.13
N LEU A 432 2.31 -10.30 -19.67
CA LEU A 432 3.23 -9.95 -20.76
C LEU A 432 2.48 -9.54 -22.03
N LYS A 433 1.35 -10.20 -22.34
CA LYS A 433 0.49 -9.83 -23.46
C LYS A 433 -0.08 -8.42 -23.29
N ALA A 434 -0.60 -8.08 -22.10
CA ALA A 434 -1.14 -6.75 -21.82
C ALA A 434 -0.04 -5.66 -21.92
N ILE A 435 1.16 -5.95 -21.41
CA ILE A 435 2.31 -5.04 -21.54
C ILE A 435 2.67 -4.80 -23.02
N GLN A 436 2.76 -5.86 -23.83
CA GLN A 436 3.03 -5.74 -25.26
C GLN A 436 1.95 -4.91 -25.97
N GLY A 437 0.68 -5.11 -25.58
CA GLY A 437 -0.43 -4.30 -26.03
C GLY A 437 -0.20 -2.82 -25.74
N ALA A 438 0.04 -2.47 -24.47
CA ALA A 438 0.25 -1.09 -24.05
C ALA A 438 1.47 -0.42 -24.72
N GLU A 439 2.58 -1.12 -24.89
CA GLU A 439 3.77 -0.58 -25.57
C GLU A 439 3.56 -0.27 -27.05
N SER A 440 2.61 -0.95 -27.68
CA SER A 440 2.23 -0.69 -29.07
C SER A 440 1.30 0.52 -29.23
N ARG A 441 0.80 1.07 -28.12
CA ARG A 441 -0.11 2.22 -28.11
C ARG A 441 0.66 3.53 -28.05
N MET A 442 0.04 4.56 -28.63
CA MET A 442 0.52 5.92 -28.52
C MET A 442 0.17 6.48 -27.13
N ARG A 443 0.90 7.51 -26.72
CA ARG A 443 0.49 8.37 -25.60
C ARG A 443 -0.68 9.26 -26.02
N PRO A 444 -1.44 9.86 -25.07
CA PRO A 444 -2.50 10.80 -25.41
C PRO A 444 -2.01 11.94 -26.30
N SER A 445 -2.93 12.62 -27.00
CA SER A 445 -2.58 13.82 -27.77
C SER A 445 -1.96 14.88 -26.86
N ILE A 446 -1.06 15.71 -27.39
CA ILE A 446 -0.40 16.73 -26.57
C ILE A 446 -1.42 17.75 -26.05
N SER A 447 -2.41 18.12 -26.87
CA SER A 447 -3.48 19.05 -26.46
C SER A 447 -4.29 18.59 -25.24
N SER A 448 -4.38 17.29 -25.00
CA SER A 448 -5.16 16.73 -23.88
C SER A 448 -4.67 17.18 -22.50
N MET A 449 -3.44 17.68 -22.39
CA MET A 449 -2.90 18.22 -21.13
C MET A 449 -3.67 19.44 -20.60
N PHE A 450 -4.40 20.14 -21.48
CA PHE A 450 -5.23 21.30 -21.11
C PHE A 450 -6.68 20.92 -20.80
N GLU A 451 -7.07 19.67 -21.07
CA GLU A 451 -8.44 19.19 -20.92
C GLU A 451 -8.72 18.72 -19.49
N ASP A 452 -10.00 18.67 -19.12
CA ASP A 452 -10.53 18.26 -17.80
C ASP A 452 -9.99 19.04 -16.58
N VAL A 453 -9.30 20.16 -16.79
CA VAL A 453 -8.96 21.08 -15.69
C VAL A 453 -10.23 21.72 -15.10
N TYR A 454 -11.19 22.06 -15.98
CA TYR A 454 -12.51 22.58 -15.62
C TYR A 454 -13.58 21.92 -16.50
N ALA A 455 -14.82 21.89 -16.01
CA ALA A 455 -15.97 21.53 -16.82
C ALA A 455 -16.44 22.73 -17.68
N GLY A 456 -17.09 22.44 -18.82
CA GLY A 456 -17.61 23.46 -19.71
C GLY A 456 -16.57 24.04 -20.65
N GLU A 457 -16.68 25.34 -20.96
CA GLU A 457 -15.74 26.01 -21.85
C GLU A 457 -14.39 26.23 -21.15
N MET A 458 -13.30 25.91 -21.85
CA MET A 458 -11.94 26.13 -21.36
C MET A 458 -11.71 27.62 -21.07
N PRO A 459 -11.24 28.00 -19.86
CA PRO A 459 -10.92 29.39 -19.54
C PRO A 459 -9.95 30.02 -20.54
N ALA A 460 -10.14 31.31 -20.86
CA ALA A 460 -9.30 32.04 -21.83
C ALA A 460 -7.80 31.90 -21.56
N SER A 461 -7.37 31.93 -20.30
CA SER A 461 -5.97 31.74 -19.94
C SER A 461 -5.40 30.37 -20.33
N LEU A 462 -6.20 29.30 -20.29
CA LEU A 462 -5.77 27.98 -20.77
C LEU A 462 -5.82 27.89 -22.29
N GLN A 463 -6.76 28.58 -22.93
CA GLN A 463 -6.78 28.71 -24.39
C GLN A 463 -5.50 29.39 -24.90
N ASP A 464 -5.09 30.48 -24.25
CA ASP A 464 -3.85 31.22 -24.58
C ASP A 464 -2.61 30.34 -24.38
N GLN A 465 -2.54 29.57 -23.29
CA GLN A 465 -1.44 28.63 -23.05
C GLN A 465 -1.39 27.51 -24.09
N ARG A 466 -2.55 26.98 -24.50
CA ARG A 466 -2.64 25.97 -25.57
C ARG A 466 -2.20 26.53 -26.92
N ALA A 467 -2.61 27.77 -27.23
CA ALA A 467 -2.18 28.49 -28.44
C ALA A 467 -0.67 28.75 -28.43
N GLU A 468 -0.11 29.12 -27.28
CA GLU A 468 1.34 29.30 -27.13
C GLU A 468 2.10 27.99 -27.30
N LEU A 469 1.61 26.87 -26.75
CA LEU A 469 2.23 25.56 -26.98
C LEU A 469 2.19 25.19 -28.47
N ALA A 470 1.08 25.44 -29.16
CA ALA A 470 0.98 25.23 -30.59
C ALA A 470 2.04 26.05 -31.37
N ARG A 471 2.25 27.32 -30.99
CA ARG A 471 3.30 28.18 -31.55
C ARG A 471 4.70 27.59 -31.31
N LEU A 472 4.97 27.10 -30.10
CA LEU A 472 6.26 26.49 -29.75
C LEU A 472 6.51 25.19 -30.54
N ILE A 473 5.50 24.35 -30.73
CA ILE A 473 5.63 23.11 -31.53
C ILE A 473 5.91 23.45 -33.01
N ARG A 474 5.28 24.48 -33.57
CA ARG A 474 5.63 24.94 -34.93
C ARG A 474 7.07 25.40 -35.05
N MET A 475 7.56 26.14 -34.07
CA MET A 475 8.92 26.66 -34.09
C MET A 475 9.98 25.58 -33.84
N TYR A 476 9.72 24.66 -32.92
CA TYR A 476 10.74 23.78 -32.35
C TYR A 476 10.47 22.29 -32.54
N GLY A 477 9.27 21.89 -32.94
CA GLY A 477 8.84 20.49 -33.00
C GLY A 477 9.60 19.63 -34.01
N GLN A 478 10.19 20.24 -35.04
CA GLN A 478 11.06 19.53 -36.01
C GLN A 478 12.49 19.32 -35.48
N HIS A 479 12.87 19.99 -34.39
CA HIS A 479 14.21 19.85 -33.81
C HIS A 479 14.27 18.72 -32.78
N GLU A 480 15.39 18.01 -32.75
CA GLU A 480 15.70 17.05 -31.68
C GLU A 480 15.99 17.79 -30.36
N PRO A 481 15.50 17.33 -29.19
CA PRO A 481 14.83 16.04 -28.94
C PRO A 481 13.30 16.04 -29.14
N TRP A 482 12.70 17.17 -29.51
CA TRP A 482 11.24 17.34 -29.55
C TRP A 482 10.55 16.47 -30.59
N ALA A 483 11.13 16.33 -31.79
CA ALA A 483 10.59 15.48 -32.85
C ALA A 483 10.41 14.01 -32.39
N LYS A 484 11.39 13.47 -31.65
CA LYS A 484 11.31 12.11 -31.08
C LYS A 484 10.26 11.97 -30.00
N GLU A 485 10.03 13.02 -29.22
CA GLU A 485 9.01 12.99 -28.18
C GLU A 485 7.61 13.08 -28.78
N LEU A 486 7.40 14.01 -29.72
CA LEU A 486 6.13 14.17 -30.44
C LEU A 486 5.70 12.86 -31.15
N ALA A 487 6.65 12.14 -31.74
CA ALA A 487 6.38 10.85 -32.39
C ALA A 487 5.78 9.76 -31.46
N LYS A 488 5.82 9.94 -30.13
CA LYS A 488 5.21 9.01 -29.16
C LYS A 488 3.75 9.35 -28.84
N HIS A 489 3.29 10.55 -29.18
CA HIS A 489 1.95 11.03 -28.85
C HIS A 489 0.99 10.89 -30.03
N ARG A 490 -0.28 10.63 -29.74
CA ARG A 490 -1.35 10.62 -30.73
C ARG A 490 -1.36 11.95 -31.50
N HIS A 491 -1.54 11.89 -32.81
CA HIS A 491 -1.46 13.05 -33.73
C HIS A 491 -0.11 13.75 -33.78
N GLN A 492 0.90 13.30 -33.04
CA GLN A 492 2.27 13.82 -33.10
C GLN A 492 2.39 15.34 -32.93
N GLY A 493 1.44 15.97 -32.24
CA GLY A 493 1.36 17.42 -32.04
C GLY A 493 0.60 18.19 -33.12
N GLU A 494 0.21 17.55 -34.23
CA GLU A 494 -0.60 18.18 -35.29
C GLU A 494 -2.01 18.56 -34.80
N ASP A 495 -2.48 17.92 -33.72
CA ASP A 495 -3.73 18.28 -33.04
C ASP A 495 -3.74 19.73 -32.52
N LEU A 496 -2.55 20.31 -32.29
CA LEU A 496 -2.41 21.67 -31.78
C LEU A 496 -2.46 22.74 -32.87
N ASP A 497 -2.35 22.40 -34.15
CA ASP A 497 -2.26 23.38 -35.24
C ASP A 497 -3.49 24.28 -35.36
N SER A 498 -4.66 23.75 -35.01
CA SER A 498 -5.91 24.51 -35.02
C SER A 498 -5.97 25.64 -33.98
N PHE A 499 -5.09 25.60 -32.97
CA PHE A 499 -5.07 26.57 -31.86
C PHE A 499 -3.95 27.59 -31.97
N ALA A 500 -2.98 27.39 -32.87
CA ALA A 500 -1.91 28.35 -33.03
C ALA A 500 -2.47 29.70 -33.51
N PRO A 501 -1.92 30.83 -33.05
CA PRO A 501 -2.26 32.13 -33.58
C PRO A 501 -2.09 32.12 -35.10
N LYS A 502 -3.04 32.71 -35.84
CA LYS A 502 -2.82 32.98 -37.26
C LYS A 502 -1.68 33.97 -37.36
N ASP A 503 -0.69 33.67 -38.21
CA ASP A 503 0.40 34.60 -38.48
C ASP A 503 -0.20 35.92 -38.98
N ASN A 504 -0.02 36.99 -38.21
CA ASN A 504 -0.37 38.36 -38.60
C ASN A 504 0.77 39.00 -39.37
#